data_AF-A0A349Z6J4-F1
#
_entry.id   AF-A0A349Z6J4-F1
#
_cell.length_a   1.000
_cell.length_b   1.000
_cell.length_c   1.000
_cell.angle_alpha   90.00
_cell.angle_beta   90.00
_cell.angle_gamma   90.00
#
_symmetry.space_group_name_H-M   'P 1'
#
loop_
_entity.id
_entity.type
_entity.pdbx_description
1 polymer ?
#
loop_
_entity_poly.entity_id
_entity_poly.type
_entity_poly.pdbx_seq_one_letter_code
_entity_poly.pdbx_strand_id
1 'polypeptide(L)' 'MVYQQFLNIVDAYGDKVAINVGDCCVTYAQLNARAEQLAAALVARGVTSTSAVATIIPNGAEF' A
#
# COMPACT_ATOMS: atom_id res chain seq x y z
N MET A 1 -9.23 -0.06 12.43
CA MET A 1 -8.41 -1.16 12.98
C MET A 1 -7.92 -2.18 11.92
N VAL A 2 -8.03 -1.90 10.62
CA VAL A 2 -7.50 -2.79 9.56
C VAL A 2 -6.00 -2.61 9.30
N TYR A 3 -5.44 -1.43 9.58
CA TYR A 3 -4.02 -1.15 9.37
C TYR A 3 -3.09 -1.97 10.28
N GLN A 4 -3.46 -2.13 11.56
CA GLN A 4 -2.68 -2.94 12.50
C GLN A 4 -2.61 -4.42 12.11
N GLN A 5 -3.68 -4.98 11.56
CA GLN A 5 -3.68 -6.36 11.09
C GLN A 5 -2.79 -6.54 9.86
N PHE A 6 -2.73 -5.53 8.98
CA PHE A 6 -1.84 -5.53 7.82
C PHE A 6 -0.37 -5.52 8.23
N LEU A 7 0.02 -4.69 9.21
CA LEU A 7 1.41 -4.64 9.70
C LEU A 7 1.89 -5.97 10.28
N ASN A 8 1.00 -6.72 10.94
CA ASN A 8 1.34 -8.05 11.44
C ASN A 8 1.60 -9.06 10.30
N ILE A 9 0.87 -8.94 9.18
CA ILE A 9 1.09 -9.77 7.99
C ILE A 9 2.40 -9.38 7.29
N VAL A 10 2.74 -8.10 7.24
CA VAL A 10 4.02 -7.63 6.68
C VAL A 10 5.21 -8.13 7.51
N ASP A 11 5.09 -8.13 8.84
CA ASP A 11 6.13 -8.63 9.74
C ASP A 11 6.29 -10.16 9.64
N ALA A 12 5.18 -10.90 9.66
CA ALA A 12 5.21 -12.36 9.63
C ALA A 12 5.44 -12.97 8.23
N TYR A 13 5.09 -12.24 7.15
CA TYR A 13 5.04 -12.76 5.78
C TYR A 13 5.48 -11.73 4.73
N GLY A 14 6.40 -10.82 5.08
CA GLY A 14 6.84 -9.73 4.21
C GLY A 14 7.35 -10.17 2.82
N ASP A 15 7.97 -11.35 2.74
CA ASP A 15 8.47 -11.95 1.49
C ASP A 15 7.39 -12.68 0.68
N LYS A 16 6.17 -12.87 1.22
CA LYS A 16 5.08 -13.50 0.46
C LYS A 16 4.51 -12.53 -0.56
N VAL A 17 4.16 -13.07 -1.72
CA VAL A 17 3.49 -12.33 -2.80
C VAL A 17 2.10 -11.91 -2.34
N ALA A 18 1.88 -10.60 -2.27
CA ALA A 18 0.60 -9.98 -1.91
C ALA A 18 -0.27 -9.72 -3.15
N ILE A 19 0.37 -9.34 -4.25
CA ILE A 19 -0.30 -9.03 -5.51
C ILE A 19 0.45 -9.73 -6.64
N ASN A 20 -0.30 -10.47 -7.45
CA ASN A 20 0.19 -11.10 -8.67
C ASN A 20 -0.69 -10.61 -9.83
N VAL A 21 -0.13 -9.78 -10.71
CA VAL A 21 -0.81 -9.24 -11.89
C VAL A 21 0.09 -9.48 -13.11
N GLY A 22 -0.32 -10.42 -13.96
CA GLY A 22 0.48 -10.85 -15.11
C GLY A 22 1.83 -11.43 -14.67
N ASP A 23 2.93 -10.81 -15.10
CA ASP A 23 4.31 -11.14 -14.70
C ASP A 23 4.80 -10.35 -13.47
N CYS A 24 4.02 -9.39 -12.97
CA CYS A 24 4.41 -8.57 -11.82
C CYS A 24 3.96 -9.22 -10.51
N CYS A 25 4.93 -9.69 -9.73
CA CYS A 25 4.74 -10.12 -8.35
C CYS A 25 5.23 -9.06 -7.38
N VAL A 26 4.33 -8.54 -6.54
CA VAL A 26 4.64 -7.59 -5.47
C VAL A 26 4.44 -8.28 -4.13
N THR A 27 5.45 -8.24 -3.27
CA THR A 27 5.40 -8.83 -1.93
C THR A 27 4.70 -7.90 -0.93
N TYR A 28 4.24 -8.43 0.21
CA TYR A 28 3.64 -7.62 1.27
C TYR A 28 4.56 -6.50 1.75
N ALA A 29 5.87 -6.75 1.85
CA ALA A 29 6.85 -5.72 2.21
C ALA A 29 6.97 -4.62 1.16
N GLN A 30 7.01 -4.97 -0.14
CA GLN A 30 7.09 -3.99 -1.22
C GLN A 30 5.80 -3.18 -1.36
N LEU A 31 4.64 -3.82 -1.18
CA LEU A 31 3.36 -3.13 -1.15
C LEU A 31 3.29 -2.12 0.00
N ASN A 32 3.71 -2.52 1.20
CA ASN A 32 3.76 -1.63 2.35
C ASN A 32 4.69 -0.44 2.10
N ALA A 33 5.89 -0.67 1.54
CA ALA A 33 6.83 0.40 1.24
C ALA A 33 6.27 1.43 0.23
N ARG A 34 5.47 0.99 -0.76
CA ARG A 34 4.80 1.90 -1.70
C ARG A 34 3.65 2.65 -1.03
N ALA A 35 2.86 1.96 -0.21
CA ALA A 35 1.76 2.57 0.54
C ALA A 35 2.26 3.65 1.52
N GLU A 36 3.36 3.39 2.24
CA GLU A 36 3.99 4.35 3.14
C GLU A 36 4.54 5.56 2.38
N GLN A 37 5.15 5.37 1.21
CA GLN A 37 5.60 6.47 0.36
C GLN A 37 4.43 7.34 -0.14
N LEU A 38 3.33 6.71 -0.56
CA LEU A 38 2.13 7.42 -0.96
C LEU A 38 1.53 8.20 0.21
N ALA A 39 1.43 7.58 1.39
CA ALA A 39 0.96 8.23 2.62
C ALA A 39 1.83 9.44 2.98
N ALA A 40 3.16 9.32 2.93
CA ALA A 40 4.08 10.42 3.17
C ALA A 40 3.89 11.56 2.15
N ALA A 41 3.72 11.24 0.87
CA ALA A 41 3.46 12.24 -0.17
C ALA A 41 2.12 12.96 0.00
N LEU A 42 1.08 12.25 0.46
CA LEU A 42 -0.23 12.83 0.76
C LEU A 42 -0.17 13.75 1.98
N VAL A 43 0.50 13.32 3.06
CA VAL A 43 0.73 14.14 4.26
C VAL A 43 1.52 15.40 3.91
N ALA A 44 2.55 15.30 3.06
CA ALA A 44 3.32 16.46 2.59
C ALA A 44 2.48 17.47 1.79
N ARG A 45 1.37 17.02 1.18
CA ARG A 45 0.41 17.88 0.47
C ARG A 45 -0.69 18.43 1.38
N GLY A 46 -0.63 18.18 2.69
CA GLY A 46 -1.59 18.66 3.68
C GLY A 46 -2.83 17.77 3.81
N VAL A 47 -2.82 16.56 3.25
CA VAL A 47 -3.92 15.61 3.40
C VAL A 47 -3.94 15.10 4.83
N THR A 48 -5.10 15.22 5.46
CA THR A 48 -5.36 14.68 6.81
C THR A 48 -6.32 13.50 6.73
N SER A 49 -6.51 12.78 7.84
CA SER A 49 -7.47 11.67 7.94
C SER A 49 -8.92 12.05 7.62
N THR A 50 -9.26 13.34 7.60
CA THR A 50 -10.59 13.86 7.22
C THR A 50 -10.66 14.30 5.75
N SER A 51 -9.53 14.31 5.04
CA SER A 51 -9.43 14.79 3.66
C SER A 51 -9.78 13.66 2.70
N ALA A 52 -10.73 13.91 1.80
CA ALA A 52 -11.06 12.97 0.73
C ALA A 52 -10.00 13.03 -0.37
N VAL A 53 -9.39 11.89 -0.68
CA VAL A 53 -8.43 11.73 -1.79
C VAL A 53 -9.09 10.85 -2.84
N ALA A 54 -9.28 11.39 -4.04
CA ALA A 54 -9.75 10.60 -5.17
C ALA A 54 -8.59 9.79 -5.73
N THR A 55 -8.73 8.47 -5.77
CA THR A 55 -7.73 7.58 -6.38
C THR A 55 -8.31 6.94 -7.64
N ILE A 56 -7.63 7.13 -8.76
CA ILE A 56 -7.93 6.44 -10.01
C ILE A 56 -6.82 5.41 -10.17
N ILE A 57 -7.12 4.17 -9.82
CA ILE A 57 -6.20 3.07 -10.01
C ILE A 57 -6.83 2.11 -11.03
N PRO A 58 -6.21 1.91 -12.19
CA PRO A 58 -6.59 0.79 -13.05
C PRO A 58 -6.39 -0.54 -12.27
N ASN A 59 -7.08 -1.60 -12.65
CA ASN A 59 -6.96 -2.89 -11.95
C ASN A 59 -5.56 -3.50 -12.14
N GLY A 60 -4.63 -3.19 -11.23
CA GLY A 60 -3.25 -3.66 -11.32
C GLY A 60 -2.43 -3.29 -10.10
N ALA A 61 -1.26 -3.91 -9.95
CA ALA A 61 -0.30 -3.70 -8.85
C ALA A 61 0.45 -2.34 -8.95
N GLU A 62 -0.19 -1.35 -9.57
CA GLU A 62 0.36 -0.06 -9.93
C GLU A 62 -0.29 1.02 -9.06
N PHE A 63 0.37 1.36 -7.95
CA PHE A 63 0.03 2.43 -7.03
C PHE A 63 1.31 3.12 -6.55
#